data_AF-A0A940FIK1-F1
#
_entry.id   AF-A0A940FIK1-F1
#
_cell.length_a   1.000
_cell.length_b   1.000
_cell.length_c   1.000
_cell.angle_alpha   90.00
_cell.angle_beta   90.00
_cell.angle_gamma   90.00
#
_symmetry.space_group_name_H-M   'P 1'
#
loop_
_entity.id
_entity.type
_entity.pdbx_description
1 polymer ?
#
loop_
_entity_poly.entity_id
_entity_poly.type
_entity_poly.pdbx_seq_one_letter_code
_entity_poly.pdbx_strand_id
1 'polypeptide(L)'
;MEKWLKDVFPLKGVEQDCIISKMGDFTVVYEARLPEIFTLSDQEYEAFHQALIKAVKVLPKNSVMHKQDWFTSERHQPDFVKSGDSFLNRSSERFFNERPYL
;
A
#
# COMPACT_ATOMS: atom_id res chain seq x y z
N MET A 1 25.41 -34.66 4.39
CA MET A 1 25.74 -33.49 5.23
C MET A 1 24.45 -32.72 5.43
N GLU A 2 23.87 -32.76 6.63
CA GLU A 2 22.60 -32.08 6.91
C GLU A 2 22.82 -30.57 6.83
N LYS A 3 22.01 -29.88 6.02
CA LYS A 3 22.01 -28.42 5.94
C LYS A 3 20.98 -27.88 6.91
N TRP A 4 21.41 -27.02 7.83
CA TRP A 4 20.49 -26.34 8.73
C TRP A 4 19.90 -25.11 8.04
N LEU A 5 18.64 -24.79 8.32
CA LEU A 5 17.96 -23.63 7.71
C LEU A 5 18.76 -22.34 7.93
N LYS A 6 19.37 -22.17 9.10
CA LYS A 6 20.26 -21.04 9.42
C LYS A 6 21.44 -20.87 8.46
N ASP A 7 21.91 -21.95 7.84
CA ASP A 7 23.05 -21.92 6.92
C ASP A 7 22.60 -21.60 5.48
N VAL A 8 21.33 -21.89 5.16
CA VAL A 8 20.73 -21.68 3.83
C VAL A 8 19.96 -20.36 3.75
N PHE A 9 19.45 -19.83 4.87
CA PHE A 9 18.61 -18.64 4.89
C PHE A 9 19.42 -17.42 4.42
N PRO A 10 18.91 -16.65 3.44
CA PRO A 10 19.67 -15.57 2.82
C PRO A 10 19.74 -14.30 3.68
N LEU A 11 18.80 -14.13 4.62
CA LEU A 11 18.76 -12.98 5.50
C LEU A 11 19.72 -13.18 6.68
N LYS A 12 20.45 -12.12 7.00
CA LYS A 12 21.30 -12.02 8.20
C LYS A 12 20.48 -11.57 9.40
N GLY A 13 19.62 -10.56 9.22
CA GLY A 13 18.82 -9.99 10.30
C GLY A 13 18.22 -8.63 9.93
N VAL A 14 17.67 -7.93 10.93
CA VAL A 14 17.17 -6.57 10.81
C VAL A 14 18.01 -5.66 11.70
N GLU A 15 18.59 -4.61 11.13
CA GLU A 15 19.42 -3.63 11.81
C GLU A 15 18.99 -2.23 11.34
N GLN A 16 18.75 -1.30 12.26
CA GLN A 16 18.36 0.10 11.95
C GLN A 16 17.18 0.19 10.95
N ASP A 17 16.11 -0.58 11.20
CA ASP A 17 14.92 -0.67 10.34
C ASP A 17 15.19 -1.10 8.88
N CYS A 18 16.36 -1.69 8.64
CA CYS A 18 16.77 -2.25 7.35
C CYS A 18 16.91 -3.76 7.46
N ILE A 19 16.41 -4.49 6.45
CA ILE A 19 16.65 -5.93 6.31
C ILE A 19 18.04 -6.11 5.69
N ILE A 20 18.90 -6.88 6.36
CA ILE A 20 20.28 -7.13 5.92
C ILE A 20 20.39 -8.56 5.38
N SER A 21 20.88 -8.69 4.15
CA SER A 21 21.24 -9.94 3.49
C SER A 21 22.62 -10.41 3.94
N LYS A 22 22.86 -11.72 3.95
CA LYS A 22 24.21 -12.29 4.17
C LYS A 22 25.21 -11.91 3.08
N MET A 23 24.71 -11.50 1.90
CA MET A 23 25.54 -11.04 0.79
C MET A 23 25.91 -9.54 0.88
N GLY A 24 25.45 -8.84 1.93
CA GLY A 24 25.75 -7.42 2.15
C GLY A 24 24.74 -6.44 1.54
N ASP A 25 23.65 -6.94 0.96
CA ASP A 25 22.54 -6.10 0.51
C ASP A 25 21.75 -5.59 1.72
N PHE A 26 21.29 -4.34 1.66
CA PHE A 26 20.33 -3.79 2.60
C PHE A 26 19.02 -3.49 1.86
N THR A 27 17.88 -3.76 2.51
CA THR A 27 16.55 -3.53 1.96
C THR A 27 15.76 -2.66 2.92
N VAL A 28 15.16 -1.59 2.40
CA VAL A 28 14.25 -0.70 3.14
C VAL A 28 12.85 -0.91 2.60
N VAL A 29 11.88 -1.05 3.52
CA VAL A 29 10.48 -1.29 3.18
C VAL A 29 9.66 -0.07 3.60
N TYR A 30 8.78 0.39 2.71
CA TYR A 30 7.87 1.49 2.97
C TYR A 30 6.43 1.02 2.77
N GLU A 31 5.57 1.38 3.71
CA GLU A 31 4.12 1.29 3.54
C GLU A 31 3.63 2.64 3.01
N ALA A 32 2.85 2.61 1.93
CA ALA A 32 2.22 3.79 1.37
C ALA A 32 0.74 3.53 1.12
N ARG A 33 -0.11 4.48 1.52
CA ARG A 33 -1.53 4.47 1.15
C ARG A 33 -1.68 5.20 -0.17
N LEU A 34 -2.12 4.47 -1.19
CA LEU A 34 -2.38 5.04 -2.50
C LEU A 34 -3.81 5.60 -2.56
N PRO A 35 -4.05 6.60 -3.44
CA PRO A 35 -5.40 7.04 -3.74
C PRO A 35 -6.26 5.89 -4.27
N GLU A 36 -7.56 5.98 -4.04
CA GLU A 36 -8.52 5.04 -4.61
C GLU A 36 -8.44 5.07 -6.15
N ILE A 37 -8.69 3.92 -6.76
CA ILE A 37 -8.57 3.79 -8.21
C ILE A 37 -9.61 4.70 -8.88
N PHE A 38 -9.17 5.47 -9.88
CA PHE A 38 -10.01 6.38 -10.66
C PHE A 38 -10.60 7.58 -9.91
N THR A 39 -10.09 7.92 -8.72
CA THR A 39 -10.55 9.14 -8.00
C THR A 39 -9.72 10.38 -8.31
N LEU A 40 -8.55 10.23 -8.93
CA LEU A 40 -7.67 11.36 -9.27
C LEU A 40 -8.10 12.03 -10.58
N SER A 41 -8.05 13.36 -10.60
CA SER A 41 -8.08 14.13 -11.85
C SER A 41 -6.79 13.93 -12.66
N ASP A 42 -6.83 14.29 -13.95
CA ASP A 42 -5.66 14.19 -14.84
C ASP A 42 -4.42 14.90 -14.28
N GLN A 43 -4.61 16.09 -13.69
CA GLN A 43 -3.51 16.88 -13.11
C GLN A 43 -2.91 16.21 -11.87
N GLU A 44 -3.75 15.65 -11.00
CA GLU A 44 -3.30 14.96 -9.79
C GLU A 44 -2.59 13.65 -10.13
N TYR A 45 -3.10 12.91 -11.12
CA TYR A 45 -2.48 11.70 -11.61
C TYR A 45 -1.09 11.97 -12.20
N GLU A 46 -0.94 13.02 -13.01
CA GLU A 46 0.36 13.41 -13.54
C GLU A 46 1.35 13.80 -12.43
N ALA A 47 0.90 14.58 -11.44
CA ALA A 47 1.74 14.94 -10.29
C ALA A 47 2.20 13.69 -9.50
N PHE A 48 1.29 12.74 -9.26
CA PHE A 48 1.60 11.46 -8.63
C PHE A 48 2.61 10.64 -9.45
N HIS A 49 2.41 10.57 -10.76
CA HIS A 49 3.31 9.87 -11.68
C HIS A 49 4.73 10.45 -11.66
N GLN A 50 4.85 11.79 -11.71
CA GLN A 50 6.14 12.47 -11.62
C GLN A 50 6.84 12.24 -10.27
N ALA A 51 6.08 12.20 -9.17
CA ALA A 51 6.63 11.88 -7.86
C ALA A 51 7.23 10.47 -7.82
N LEU A 52 6.54 9.47 -8.39
CA LEU A 52 7.03 8.09 -8.48
C LEU A 52 8.29 7.99 -9.35
N ILE A 53 8.31 8.67 -10.50
CA ILE A 53 9.51 8.74 -11.37
C ILE A 53 10.69 9.32 -10.60
N LYS A 54 10.47 10.42 -9.86
CA LYS A 54 11.52 11.05 -9.07
C LYS A 54 12.05 10.10 -7.99
N ALA A 55 11.16 9.39 -7.30
CA ALA A 55 11.54 8.41 -6.27
C ALA A 55 12.42 7.29 -6.84
N VAL A 56 12.12 6.79 -8.04
CA VAL A 56 12.94 5.76 -8.70
C VAL A 56 14.30 6.34 -9.12
N LYS A 57 14.31 7.56 -9.67
CA LYS A 57 15.54 8.20 -10.19
C LYS A 57 16.56 8.55 -9.10
N VAL A 58 16.11 8.79 -7.86
CA VAL A 58 17.03 9.10 -6.74
C VAL A 58 17.70 7.86 -6.16
N LEU A 59 17.26 6.66 -6.53
CA LEU A 59 17.86 5.43 -6.02
C LEU A 59 19.33 5.31 -6.47
N PRO A 60 20.23 4.82 -5.60
CA PRO A 60 21.60 4.54 -5.96
C PRO A 60 21.72 3.56 -7.14
N LYS A 61 22.87 3.60 -7.83
CA LYS A 61 23.18 2.60 -8.87
C LYS A 61 23.07 1.18 -8.30
N ASN A 62 22.56 0.26 -9.10
CA ASN A 62 22.30 -1.14 -8.75
C ASN A 62 21.22 -1.35 -7.67
N SER A 63 20.37 -0.34 -7.42
CA SER A 63 19.19 -0.55 -6.58
C SER A 63 18.12 -1.34 -7.34
N VAL A 64 17.44 -2.24 -6.64
CA VAL A 64 16.26 -2.93 -7.13
C VAL A 64 15.05 -2.38 -6.39
N MET A 65 14.06 -1.85 -7.12
CA MET A 65 12.78 -1.44 -6.55
C MET A 65 11.77 -2.55 -6.74
N HIS A 66 11.11 -2.95 -5.65
CA HIS A 66 9.98 -3.87 -5.68
C HIS A 66 8.74 -3.15 -5.13
N LYS A 67 7.67 -3.11 -5.93
CA LYS A 67 6.38 -2.51 -5.56
C LYS A 67 5.36 -3.63 -5.39
N GLN A 68 4.74 -3.70 -4.21
CA GLN A 68 3.66 -4.63 -3.93
C GLN A 68 2.40 -3.83 -3.61
N ASP A 69 1.37 -4.02 -4.44
CA ASP A 69 0.08 -3.35 -4.26
C ASP A 69 -0.92 -4.31 -3.64
N TRP A 70 -1.61 -3.84 -2.61
CA TRP A 70 -2.73 -4.53 -1.99
C TRP A 70 -4.00 -3.75 -2.28
N PHE A 71 -4.94 -4.43 -2.93
CA PHE A 71 -6.27 -3.91 -3.17
C PHE A 71 -7.18 -4.53 -2.12
N THR A 72 -7.64 -3.71 -1.19
CA THR A 72 -8.73 -4.08 -0.29
C THR A 72 -10.04 -3.97 -1.06
N SER A 73 -10.95 -4.92 -0.85
CA SER A 73 -12.33 -4.75 -1.27
C SER A 73 -13.13 -4.53 0.00
N GLU A 74 -13.42 -3.28 0.33
CA GLU A 74 -14.27 -2.97 1.46
C GLU A 74 -15.73 -2.84 1.00
N ARG A 75 -16.67 -3.12 1.90
CA ARG A 75 -18.11 -2.97 1.65
C ARG A 75 -18.64 -1.92 2.57
N HIS A 76 -19.43 -0.99 2.03
CA HIS A 76 -19.97 0.11 2.81
C HIS A 76 -20.85 -0.46 3.93
N GLN A 77 -20.40 -0.31 5.17
CA GLN A 77 -21.19 -0.62 6.35
C GLN A 77 -22.00 0.61 6.73
N PRO A 78 -23.33 0.59 6.54
CA PRO A 78 -24.14 1.75 6.85
C PRO A 78 -24.18 2.01 8.36
N ASP A 79 -23.97 3.26 8.76
CA ASP A 79 -24.06 3.70 10.16
C ASP A 79 -25.38 4.44 10.38
N PHE A 80 -26.45 3.67 10.59
CA PHE A 80 -27.78 4.23 10.85
C PHE A 80 -27.91 4.96 12.20
N VAL A 81 -26.88 4.93 13.06
CA VAL A 81 -26.90 5.55 14.39
C VAL A 81 -26.32 6.97 14.33
N LYS A 82 -25.23 7.20 13.59
CA LYS A 82 -24.64 8.55 13.42
C LYS A 82 -25.39 9.43 12.42
N SER A 83 -26.01 8.84 11.41
CA SER A 83 -26.57 9.60 10.28
C SER A 83 -27.87 10.34 10.62
N GLY A 84 -28.44 10.15 11.82
CA GLY A 84 -29.66 10.83 12.27
C GLY A 84 -30.92 10.45 11.47
N ASP A 85 -32.09 10.81 11.97
CA ASP A 85 -33.39 10.37 11.43
C ASP A 85 -33.87 11.11 10.16
N SER A 86 -32.96 11.81 9.48
CA SER A 86 -33.24 12.51 8.22
C SER A 86 -33.54 11.52 7.10
N PHE A 87 -34.61 11.79 6.34
CA PHE A 87 -35.01 11.00 5.17
C PHE A 87 -33.88 10.86 4.13
N LEU A 88 -33.11 11.94 3.91
CA LEU A 88 -32.00 11.94 2.95
C LEU A 88 -30.83 11.08 3.44
N ASN A 89 -30.53 11.13 4.74
CA ASN A 89 -29.46 10.34 5.32
C ASN A 89 -29.81 8.85 5.29
N ARG A 90 -31.03 8.47 5.70
CA ARG A 90 -31.50 7.08 5.59
C ARG A 90 -31.54 6.55 4.15
N SER A 91 -31.88 7.41 3.18
CA SER A 91 -31.89 7.04 1.76
C SER A 91 -30.47 6.85 1.21
N SER A 92 -29.52 7.70 1.61
CA SER A 92 -28.11 7.57 1.27
C SER A 92 -27.51 6.28 1.81
N GLU A 93 -27.66 6.02 3.12
CA GLU A 93 -27.17 4.79 3.77
C GLU A 93 -27.71 3.53 3.10
N ARG A 94 -29.01 3.50 2.75
CA ARG A 94 -29.63 2.37 2.03
C ARG A 94 -29.13 2.21 0.59
N PHE A 95 -28.85 3.32 -0.10
CA PHE A 95 -28.36 3.30 -1.47
C PHE A 95 -26.92 2.75 -1.57
N PHE A 96 -26.10 3.07 -0.58
CA PHE A 96 -24.70 2.62 -0.52
C PHE A 96 -24.50 1.32 0.26
N ASN A 97 -25.47 0.85 1.05
CA ASN A 97 -25.38 -0.41 1.79
C ASN A 97 -24.94 -1.59 0.90
N GLU A 98 -23.91 -2.31 1.34
CA GLU A 98 -23.29 -3.47 0.68
C GLU A 98 -22.68 -3.21 -0.71
N ARG A 99 -22.67 -1.96 -1.19
CA ARG A 99 -21.98 -1.66 -2.44
C ARG A 99 -20.47 -1.88 -2.27
N PRO A 100 -19.81 -2.55 -3.21
CA PRO A 100 -18.36 -2.59 -3.26
C PRO A 100 -17.84 -1.17 -3.41
N TYR A 101 -16.94 -0.77 -2.52
CA TYR A 101 -16.06 0.38 -2.74
C TYR A 101 -14.62 -0.12 -2.59
N LEU A 102 -13.68 0.52 -3.28
CA LEU A 102 -12.28 0.08 -3.27
C LEU A 102 -11.57 0.60 -2.02
#